data_AF-A0A7S0RZC5-F1
#
_entry.id   AF-A0A7S0RZC5-F1
#
_cell.length_a   1.000
_cell.length_b   1.000
_cell.length_c   1.000
_cell.angle_alpha   90.00
_cell.angle_beta   90.00
_cell.angle_gamma   90.00
#
_symmetry.space_group_name_H-M   'P 1'
#
loop_
_entity.id
_entity.type
_entity.pdbx_description
1 polymer ?
#
loop_
_entity_poly.entity_id
_entity_poly.type
_entity_poly.pdbx_seq_one_letter_code
_entity_poly.pdbx_strand_id
1 'polypeptide(L)'
;AAELKLALQQLQTRMADVESADVEALKASVQQLEQRLADVETIATTTSNAVAVMDAPAGSSAHSKASDTAAAALPVALSSLQARLQEAEAQLAKLAASQKEAKDIAKAAAAAAQAANAAATAAAPAPSLATDVDRLSGDMSATQLQMKEVGKHVGGVEQQLKAIEALVNSLNVRVADVETTQQEASSASAPVAA
;
A
#
# COMPACT_ATOMS: atom_id res chain seq x y z
N ALA A 1 1.15 -31.32 32.71
CA ALA A 1 0.20 -30.25 33.10
C ALA A 1 0.89 -28.89 33.28
N ALA A 2 1.94 -28.79 34.11
CA ALA A 2 2.65 -27.52 34.34
C ALA A 2 3.34 -26.94 33.08
N GLU A 3 4.04 -27.78 32.30
CA GLU A 3 4.69 -27.35 31.05
C GLU A 3 3.68 -26.88 29.99
N LEU A 4 2.54 -27.57 29.88
CA LEU A 4 1.46 -27.19 28.96
C LEU A 4 0.84 -25.83 29.34
N LYS A 5 0.67 -25.60 30.64
CA LYS A 5 0.15 -24.33 31.16
C LYS A 5 1.13 -23.17 30.88
N LEU A 6 2.43 -23.42 31.04
CA LEU A 6 3.47 -22.44 30.72
C LEU A 6 3.48 -22.12 29.21
N ALA A 7 3.36 -23.14 28.35
CA ALA A 7 3.30 -22.95 26.91
C ALA A 7 2.05 -22.15 26.47
N LEU A 8 0.88 -22.42 27.07
CA LEU A 8 -0.34 -21.65 26.83
C LEU A 8 -0.21 -20.19 27.29
N GLN A 9 0.41 -19.94 28.45
CA GLN A 9 0.68 -18.58 28.91
C GLN A 9 1.62 -17.84 27.97
N GLN A 10 2.74 -18.46 27.57
CA GLN A 10 3.65 -17.85 26.60
C GLN A 10 2.95 -17.55 25.27
N LEU A 11 2.04 -18.42 24.85
CA LEU A 11 1.26 -18.22 23.64
C LEU A 11 0.23 -17.08 23.77
N GLN A 12 -0.46 -17.00 24.92
CA GLN A 12 -1.36 -15.89 25.23
C GLN A 12 -0.60 -14.56 25.22
N THR A 13 0.60 -14.51 25.82
CA THR A 13 1.47 -13.32 25.78
C THR A 13 1.84 -12.96 24.34
N ARG A 14 2.32 -13.92 23.54
CA ARG A 14 2.67 -13.67 22.15
C ARG A 14 1.48 -13.24 21.29
N MET A 15 0.27 -13.74 21.57
CA MET A 15 -0.93 -13.28 20.87
C MET A 15 -1.33 -11.87 21.28
N ALA A 16 -1.26 -11.54 22.57
CA ALA A 16 -1.49 -10.17 23.02
C ALA A 16 -0.47 -9.18 22.41
N ASP A 17 0.77 -9.62 22.21
CA ASP A 17 1.79 -8.84 21.52
C ASP A 17 1.42 -8.61 20.04
N VAL A 18 0.94 -9.64 19.33
CA VAL A 18 0.47 -9.53 17.94
C VAL A 18 -0.78 -8.65 17.83
N GLU A 19 -1.73 -8.79 18.76
CA GLU A 19 -2.98 -8.03 18.77
C GLU A 19 -2.73 -6.54 19.04
N SER A 20 -1.76 -6.21 19.90
CA SER A 20 -1.51 -4.82 20.32
C SER A 20 -0.47 -4.07 19.49
N ALA A 21 0.62 -4.72 19.06
CA ALA A 21 1.73 -4.03 18.42
C ALA A 21 1.70 -4.19 16.89
N ASP A 22 1.60 -5.42 16.40
CA ASP A 22 1.73 -5.68 14.96
C ASP A 22 0.48 -5.24 14.20
N VAL A 23 -0.72 -5.60 14.65
CA VAL A 23 -1.96 -5.22 13.94
C VAL A 23 -2.19 -3.70 13.92
N GLU A 24 -1.93 -3.01 15.03
CA GLU A 24 -2.05 -1.55 15.09
C GLU A 24 -0.96 -0.86 14.26
N ALA A 25 0.28 -1.37 14.27
CA ALA A 25 1.33 -0.88 13.38
C ALA A 25 0.98 -1.09 11.90
N LEU A 26 0.35 -2.23 11.56
CA LEU A 26 -0.17 -2.51 10.21
C LEU A 26 -1.26 -1.52 9.82
N LYS A 27 -2.24 -1.28 10.69
CA LYS A 27 -3.32 -0.30 10.42
C LYS A 27 -2.76 1.10 10.22
N ALA A 28 -1.84 1.55 11.07
CA ALA A 28 -1.19 2.85 10.94
C ALA A 28 -0.42 2.96 9.61
N SER A 29 0.28 1.88 9.22
CA SER A 29 1.01 1.81 7.95
C SER A 29 0.07 1.84 6.73
N VAL A 30 -1.08 1.16 6.80
CA VAL A 30 -2.16 1.23 5.79
C VAL A 30 -2.65 2.66 5.65
N GLN A 31 -3.01 3.32 6.76
CA GLN A 31 -3.51 4.70 6.72
C GLN A 31 -2.47 5.68 6.15
N GLN A 32 -1.20 5.49 6.50
CA GLN A 32 -0.10 6.28 5.92
C GLN A 32 -0.01 6.06 4.40
N LEU A 33 -0.13 4.81 3.94
CA LEU A 33 -0.13 4.50 2.51
C LEU A 33 -1.33 5.12 1.79
N GLU A 34 -2.53 5.04 2.35
CA GLU A 34 -3.74 5.67 1.81
C GLU A 34 -3.56 7.19 1.65
N GLN A 35 -2.96 7.86 2.65
CA GLN A 35 -2.66 9.28 2.54
C GLN A 35 -1.63 9.58 1.45
N ARG A 36 -0.54 8.80 1.38
CA ARG A 36 0.49 8.98 0.35
C ARG A 36 -0.06 8.73 -1.05
N LEU A 37 -0.99 7.79 -1.19
CA LEU A 37 -1.68 7.49 -2.42
C LEU A 37 -2.60 8.65 -2.85
N ALA A 38 -3.35 9.26 -1.92
CA ALA A 38 -4.17 10.43 -2.21
C ALA A 38 -3.34 11.63 -2.72
N ASP A 39 -2.15 11.84 -2.16
CA ASP A 39 -1.23 12.86 -2.65
C ASP A 39 -0.76 12.55 -4.08
N VAL A 40 -0.45 11.28 -4.36
CA VAL A 40 -0.03 10.82 -5.69
C VAL A 40 -1.17 11.00 -6.70
N GLU A 41 -2.41 10.66 -6.35
CA GLU A 41 -3.60 10.93 -7.18
C GLU A 41 -3.79 12.43 -7.48
N THR A 42 -3.52 13.29 -6.49
CA THR A 42 -3.60 14.75 -6.66
C THR A 42 -2.56 15.26 -7.65
N ILE A 43 -1.31 14.80 -7.53
CA ILE A 43 -0.22 15.17 -8.44
C ILE A 43 -0.50 14.63 -9.84
N ALA A 44 -0.96 13.38 -9.96
CA ALA A 44 -1.39 12.76 -11.21
C ALA A 44 -2.47 13.57 -11.92
N THR A 45 -3.51 13.99 -11.20
CA THR A 45 -4.61 14.79 -11.75
C THR A 45 -4.12 16.17 -12.20
N THR A 46 -3.30 16.83 -11.40
CA THR A 46 -2.71 18.14 -11.73
C THR A 46 -1.84 18.04 -12.99
N THR A 47 -1.04 16.97 -13.09
CA THR A 47 -0.18 16.69 -14.25
C THR A 47 -1.03 16.41 -15.49
N SER A 48 -2.09 15.61 -15.37
CA SER A 48 -3.01 15.34 -16.48
C SER A 48 -3.70 16.61 -16.99
N ASN A 49 -4.11 17.50 -16.09
CA ASN A 49 -4.72 18.79 -16.47
C ASN A 49 -3.70 19.69 -17.18
N ALA A 50 -2.44 19.69 -16.76
CA ALA A 50 -1.37 20.42 -17.44
C ALA A 50 -1.15 19.90 -18.86
N VAL A 51 -1.18 18.57 -19.09
CA VAL A 51 -1.14 17.99 -20.45
C VAL A 51 -2.34 18.43 -21.29
N ALA A 52 -3.55 18.37 -20.73
CA ALA A 52 -4.77 18.77 -21.46
C ALA A 52 -4.75 20.24 -21.90
N VAL A 53 -4.09 21.13 -21.15
CA VAL A 53 -3.89 22.54 -21.53
C VAL A 53 -2.95 22.65 -22.73
N MET A 54 -1.92 21.80 -22.82
CA MET A 54 -1.01 21.77 -23.97
C MET A 54 -1.68 21.22 -25.25
N ASP A 55 -2.58 20.24 -25.12
CA ASP A 55 -3.30 19.64 -26.25
C ASP A 55 -4.45 20.51 -26.80
N ALA A 56 -4.85 21.56 -26.09
CA ALA A 56 -5.96 22.41 -26.50
C ALA A 56 -5.61 23.28 -27.73
N PRO A 57 -6.53 23.43 -28.71
CA PRO A 57 -6.25 24.12 -29.96
C PRO A 57 -5.78 25.57 -29.73
N ALA A 58 -4.63 25.91 -30.30
CA ALA A 58 -3.98 27.20 -30.15
C ALA A 58 -4.84 28.34 -30.72
N GLY A 59 -5.54 29.08 -29.84
CA GLY A 59 -6.43 30.18 -30.22
C GLY A 59 -6.07 31.56 -29.67
N SER A 60 -5.09 31.69 -28.77
CA SER A 60 -4.70 32.99 -28.20
C SER A 60 -3.27 33.02 -27.65
N SER A 61 -2.66 34.22 -27.56
CA SER A 61 -1.33 34.42 -26.96
C SER A 61 -1.27 34.05 -25.46
N ALA A 62 -2.40 34.11 -24.75
CA ALA A 62 -2.52 33.61 -23.37
C ALA A 62 -2.39 32.08 -23.29
N HIS A 63 -2.85 31.36 -24.33
CA HIS A 63 -2.74 29.91 -24.45
C HIS A 63 -1.27 29.47 -24.58
N SER A 64 -0.47 30.21 -25.35
CA SER A 64 0.97 29.91 -25.51
C SER A 64 1.73 29.99 -24.18
N LYS A 65 1.52 31.04 -23.38
CA LYS A 65 2.21 31.19 -22.08
C LYS A 65 1.79 30.14 -21.06
N ALA A 66 0.51 29.77 -21.04
CA ALA A 66 0.02 28.70 -20.17
C ALA A 66 0.58 27.33 -20.58
N SER A 67 0.67 27.07 -21.89
CA SER A 67 1.26 25.85 -22.46
C SER A 67 2.77 25.76 -22.18
N ASP A 68 3.54 26.84 -22.35
CA ASP A 68 4.98 26.85 -22.09
C ASP A 68 5.29 26.64 -20.60
N THR A 69 4.47 27.26 -19.72
CA THR A 69 4.60 27.08 -18.27
C THR A 69 4.23 25.66 -17.84
N ALA A 70 3.17 25.09 -18.45
CA ALA A 70 2.76 23.71 -18.21
C ALA A 70 3.82 22.70 -18.70
N ALA A 71 4.37 22.91 -19.90
CA ALA A 71 5.43 22.08 -20.48
C ALA A 71 6.69 22.09 -19.61
N ALA A 72 7.08 23.23 -19.04
CA ALA A 72 8.23 23.31 -18.13
C ALA A 72 7.99 22.66 -16.76
N ALA A 73 6.75 22.68 -16.25
CA ALA A 73 6.39 22.12 -14.95
C ALA A 73 6.15 20.60 -14.98
N LEU A 74 5.77 20.05 -16.15
CA LEU A 74 5.36 18.66 -16.30
C LEU A 74 6.47 17.64 -15.94
N PRO A 75 7.72 17.78 -16.41
CA PRO A 75 8.78 16.81 -16.10
C PRO A 75 9.09 16.75 -14.60
N VAL A 76 9.02 17.90 -13.92
CA VAL A 76 9.25 18.01 -12.47
C VAL A 76 8.12 17.33 -11.70
N ALA A 77 6.86 17.59 -12.07
CA ALA A 77 5.69 16.97 -11.45
C ALA A 77 5.69 15.45 -11.65
N LEU A 78 6.02 14.99 -12.85
CA LEU A 78 6.09 13.58 -13.20
C LEU A 78 7.25 12.85 -12.49
N SER A 79 8.42 13.49 -12.35
CA SER A 79 9.53 12.95 -11.55
C SER A 79 9.14 12.82 -10.08
N SER A 80 8.43 13.81 -9.52
CA SER A 80 7.93 13.76 -8.14
C SER A 80 6.89 12.65 -7.96
N LEU A 81 6.00 12.47 -8.94
CA LEU A 81 5.00 11.41 -8.95
C LEU A 81 5.64 10.02 -8.94
N GLN A 82 6.65 9.79 -9.80
CA GLN A 82 7.39 8.53 -9.86
C GLN A 82 8.12 8.22 -8.54
N ALA A 83 8.77 9.20 -7.92
CA ALA A 83 9.46 9.00 -6.65
C ALA A 83 8.47 8.61 -5.52
N ARG A 84 7.32 9.30 -5.45
CA ARG A 84 6.29 8.98 -4.45
C ARG A 84 5.66 7.61 -4.68
N LEU A 85 5.46 7.23 -5.95
CA LEU A 85 4.95 5.93 -6.35
C LEU A 85 5.89 4.80 -5.91
N GLN A 86 7.19 4.91 -6.23
CA GLN A 86 8.19 3.93 -5.79
C GLN A 86 8.26 3.78 -4.27
N GLU A 87 8.18 4.88 -3.54
CA GLU A 87 8.16 4.82 -2.08
C GLU A 87 6.84 4.21 -1.56
N ALA A 88 5.70 4.38 -2.24
CA ALA A 88 4.43 3.71 -1.90
C ALA A 88 4.49 2.20 -2.18
N GLU A 89 5.03 1.78 -3.33
CA GLU A 89 5.30 0.37 -3.64
C GLU A 89 6.19 -0.30 -2.58
N ALA A 90 7.28 0.37 -2.17
CA ALA A 90 8.19 -0.15 -1.17
C ALA A 90 7.54 -0.29 0.22
N GLN A 91 6.69 0.67 0.62
CA GLN A 91 5.94 0.60 1.88
C GLN A 91 4.88 -0.50 1.83
N LEU A 92 4.19 -0.69 0.71
CA LEU A 92 3.19 -1.74 0.53
C LEU A 92 3.82 -3.14 0.57
N ALA A 93 5.00 -3.32 -0.02
CA ALA A 93 5.74 -4.58 0.06
C ALA A 93 6.14 -4.94 1.51
N LYS A 94 6.59 -3.95 2.29
CA LYS A 94 6.89 -4.14 3.72
C LYS A 94 5.64 -4.51 4.50
N LEU A 95 4.52 -3.85 4.21
CA LEU A 95 3.25 -4.11 4.84
C LEU A 95 2.73 -5.53 4.56
N ALA A 96 2.81 -5.98 3.31
CA ALA A 96 2.45 -7.33 2.91
C ALA A 96 3.32 -8.39 3.61
N ALA A 97 4.62 -8.12 3.77
CA ALA A 97 5.53 -8.99 4.51
C ALA A 97 5.15 -9.09 6.00
N SER A 98 4.86 -7.97 6.65
CA SER A 98 4.48 -7.93 8.05
C SER A 98 3.12 -8.60 8.30
N GLN A 99 2.16 -8.43 7.38
CA GLN A 99 0.89 -9.17 7.42
C GLN A 99 1.08 -10.69 7.32
N LYS A 100 1.98 -11.13 6.44
CA LYS A 100 2.29 -12.56 6.29
C LYS A 100 2.89 -13.13 7.57
N GLU A 101 3.85 -12.45 8.17
CA GLU A 101 4.47 -12.84 9.43
C GLU A 101 3.43 -12.96 10.55
N ALA A 102 2.58 -11.95 10.70
CA ALA A 102 1.53 -11.96 11.71
C ALA A 102 0.53 -13.13 11.49
N LYS A 103 0.17 -13.43 10.24
CA LYS A 103 -0.67 -14.59 9.90
C LYS A 103 -0.01 -15.92 10.26
N ASP A 104 1.29 -16.04 10.08
CA ASP A 104 2.03 -17.26 10.42
C ASP A 104 2.14 -17.43 11.94
N ILE A 105 2.30 -16.35 12.71
CA ILE A 105 2.24 -16.39 14.18
C ILE A 105 0.85 -16.83 14.65
N ALA A 106 -0.23 -16.27 14.07
CA ALA A 106 -1.60 -16.66 14.42
C ALA A 106 -1.88 -18.15 14.12
N LYS A 107 -1.34 -18.70 13.02
CA LYS A 107 -1.43 -20.14 12.72
C LYS A 107 -0.65 -21.01 13.70
N ALA A 108 0.56 -20.59 14.07
CA ALA A 108 1.36 -21.30 15.07
C ALA A 108 0.63 -21.33 16.43
N ALA A 109 -0.06 -20.24 16.77
CA ALA A 109 -0.89 -20.18 17.97
C ALA A 109 -2.09 -21.14 17.89
N ALA A 110 -2.76 -21.23 16.74
CA ALA A 110 -3.85 -22.19 16.51
C ALA A 110 -3.42 -23.64 16.73
N ALA A 111 -2.26 -24.03 16.18
CA ALA A 111 -1.74 -25.38 16.32
C ALA A 111 -1.41 -25.72 17.79
N ALA A 112 -0.82 -24.77 18.52
CA ALA A 112 -0.50 -24.95 19.94
C ALA A 112 -1.76 -25.04 20.82
N ALA A 113 -2.80 -24.23 20.54
CA ALA A 113 -4.08 -24.30 21.23
C ALA A 113 -4.77 -25.67 21.04
N GLN A 114 -4.77 -26.18 19.80
CA GLN A 114 -5.32 -27.50 19.49
C GLN A 114 -4.56 -28.63 20.19
N ALA A 115 -3.23 -28.58 20.18
CA ALA A 115 -2.40 -29.54 20.90
C ALA A 115 -2.68 -29.52 22.41
N ALA A 116 -2.86 -28.34 22.99
CA ALA A 116 -3.22 -28.20 24.40
C ALA A 116 -4.61 -28.75 24.72
N ASN A 117 -5.60 -28.51 23.86
CA ASN A 117 -6.95 -29.06 24.02
C ASN A 117 -6.96 -30.60 23.95
N ALA A 118 -6.18 -31.18 23.02
CA ALA A 118 -6.01 -32.63 22.92
C ALA A 118 -5.34 -33.23 24.16
N ALA A 119 -4.34 -32.53 24.73
CA ALA A 119 -3.70 -32.95 25.98
C ALA A 119 -4.62 -32.81 27.20
N ALA A 120 -5.48 -31.77 27.23
CA ALA A 120 -6.44 -31.54 28.30
C ALA A 120 -7.63 -32.52 28.29
N THR A 121 -7.98 -33.08 27.12
CA THR A 121 -9.01 -34.12 26.99
C THR A 121 -8.47 -35.52 27.34
N ALA A 122 -7.16 -35.74 27.21
CA ALA A 122 -6.50 -36.99 27.60
C ALA A 122 -6.14 -37.08 29.10
N ALA A 123 -6.03 -35.95 29.80
CA ALA A 123 -5.78 -35.88 31.25
C ALA A 123 -7.05 -35.43 31.99
N ALA A 124 -7.28 -35.87 33.23
CA ALA A 124 -8.43 -35.42 34.03
C ALA A 124 -8.52 -33.86 34.02
N PRO A 125 -9.68 -33.27 33.67
CA PRO A 125 -9.76 -31.87 33.28
C PRO A 125 -9.46 -30.96 34.47
N ALA A 126 -8.33 -30.26 34.41
CA ALA A 126 -8.07 -29.15 35.31
C ALA A 126 -8.88 -27.94 34.80
N PRO A 127 -9.83 -27.40 35.58
CA PRO A 127 -10.74 -26.34 35.13
C PRO A 127 -10.03 -25.05 34.71
N SER A 128 -8.82 -24.79 35.20
CA SER A 128 -8.01 -23.64 34.75
C SER A 128 -7.51 -23.77 33.31
N LEU A 129 -7.19 -24.99 32.85
CA LEU A 129 -6.72 -25.21 31.46
C LEU A 129 -7.85 -25.02 30.45
N ALA A 130 -9.08 -25.39 30.79
CA ALA A 130 -10.24 -25.19 29.92
C ALA A 130 -10.51 -23.69 29.69
N THR A 131 -10.52 -22.89 30.76
CA THR A 131 -10.70 -21.43 30.66
C THR A 131 -9.58 -20.75 29.87
N ASP A 132 -8.33 -21.17 30.06
CA ASP A 132 -7.18 -20.61 29.33
C ASP A 132 -7.26 -20.91 27.82
N VAL A 133 -7.73 -22.11 27.44
CA VAL A 133 -7.95 -22.53 26.05
C VAL A 133 -9.12 -21.79 25.41
N ASP A 134 -10.24 -21.64 26.11
CA ASP A 134 -11.40 -20.89 25.59
C ASP A 134 -11.05 -19.43 25.34
N ARG A 135 -10.32 -18.79 26.26
CA ARG A 135 -9.85 -17.41 26.11
C ARG A 135 -8.94 -17.25 24.90
N LEU A 136 -7.94 -18.14 24.78
CA LEU A 136 -7.02 -18.15 23.65
C LEU A 136 -7.74 -18.37 22.31
N SER A 137 -8.79 -19.19 22.28
CA SER A 137 -9.60 -19.40 21.08
C SER A 137 -10.41 -18.15 20.68
N GLY A 138 -10.90 -17.39 21.67
CA GLY A 138 -11.59 -16.12 21.47
C GLY A 138 -10.68 -15.05 20.90
N ASP A 139 -9.53 -14.81 21.55
CA ASP A 139 -8.52 -13.83 21.15
C ASP A 139 -8.02 -14.12 19.72
N MET A 140 -7.79 -15.39 19.38
CA MET A 140 -7.37 -15.82 18.04
C MET A 140 -8.40 -15.54 16.94
N SER A 141 -9.69 -15.67 17.28
CA SER A 141 -10.78 -15.36 16.34
C SER A 141 -10.83 -13.86 16.06
N ALA A 142 -10.63 -13.03 17.09
CA ALA A 142 -10.56 -11.58 16.95
C ALA A 142 -9.35 -11.16 16.09
N THR A 143 -8.16 -11.69 16.35
CA THR A 143 -6.96 -11.43 15.55
C THR A 143 -7.16 -11.83 14.08
N GLN A 144 -7.77 -12.98 13.79
CA GLN A 144 -8.06 -13.39 12.41
C GLN A 144 -9.01 -12.44 11.67
N LEU A 145 -10.04 -11.94 12.36
CA LEU A 145 -10.96 -10.95 11.81
C LEU A 145 -10.22 -9.66 11.45
N GLN A 146 -9.39 -9.15 12.35
CA GLN A 146 -8.59 -7.95 12.11
C GLN A 146 -7.60 -8.13 10.95
N MET A 147 -6.91 -9.27 10.88
CA MET A 147 -5.99 -9.56 9.76
C MET A 147 -6.69 -9.65 8.41
N LYS A 148 -7.91 -10.18 8.39
CA LYS A 148 -8.73 -10.23 7.18
C LYS A 148 -9.13 -8.83 6.73
N GLU A 149 -9.45 -7.95 7.67
CA GLU A 149 -9.77 -6.56 7.39
C GLU A 149 -8.57 -5.78 6.87
N VAL A 150 -7.40 -5.89 7.52
CA VAL A 150 -6.15 -5.32 7.03
C VAL A 150 -5.83 -5.84 5.62
N GLY A 151 -6.02 -7.14 5.36
CA GLY A 151 -5.78 -7.71 4.03
C GLY A 151 -6.68 -7.16 2.93
N LYS A 152 -7.91 -6.78 3.25
CA LYS A 152 -8.78 -6.09 2.29
C LYS A 152 -8.24 -4.70 1.96
N HIS A 153 -7.80 -3.95 2.96
CA HIS A 153 -7.25 -2.61 2.75
C HIS A 153 -5.95 -2.67 1.93
N VAL A 154 -5.03 -3.57 2.28
CA VAL A 154 -3.80 -3.83 1.49
C VAL A 154 -4.14 -4.12 0.03
N GLY A 155 -5.09 -5.02 -0.23
CA GLY A 155 -5.51 -5.33 -1.60
C GLY A 155 -6.17 -4.15 -2.33
N GLY A 156 -6.89 -3.28 -1.61
CA GLY A 156 -7.44 -2.04 -2.17
C GLY A 156 -6.34 -1.05 -2.56
N VAL A 157 -5.39 -0.81 -1.66
CA VAL A 157 -4.22 0.04 -1.90
C VAL A 157 -3.39 -0.48 -3.09
N GLU A 158 -3.18 -1.80 -3.19
CA GLU A 158 -2.50 -2.44 -4.34
C GLU A 158 -3.21 -2.15 -5.68
N GLN A 159 -4.54 -2.16 -5.71
CA GLN A 159 -5.30 -1.86 -6.93
C GLN A 159 -5.19 -0.40 -7.33
N GLN A 160 -5.29 0.52 -6.38
CA GLN A 160 -5.15 1.94 -6.66
C GLN A 160 -3.73 2.28 -7.13
N LEU A 161 -2.71 1.68 -6.52
CA LEU A 161 -1.32 1.86 -6.94
C LEU A 161 -1.12 1.45 -8.41
N LYS A 162 -1.64 0.29 -8.82
CA LYS A 162 -1.61 -0.15 -10.23
C LYS A 162 -2.34 0.79 -11.18
N ALA A 163 -3.48 1.35 -10.75
CA ALA A 163 -4.21 2.32 -11.56
C ALA A 163 -3.38 3.61 -11.77
N ILE A 164 -2.70 4.05 -10.72
CA ILE A 164 -1.78 5.20 -10.79
C ILE A 164 -0.57 4.88 -11.66
N GLU A 165 0.08 3.72 -11.50
CA GLU A 165 1.19 3.27 -12.35
C GLU A 165 0.83 3.35 -13.84
N ALA A 166 -0.37 2.85 -14.21
CA ALA A 166 -0.88 2.93 -15.57
C ALA A 166 -1.04 4.38 -16.05
N LEU A 167 -1.52 5.27 -15.18
CA LEU A 167 -1.67 6.69 -15.49
C LEU A 167 -0.32 7.39 -15.63
N VAL A 168 0.66 7.12 -14.76
CA VAL A 168 2.03 7.65 -14.89
C VAL A 168 2.66 7.21 -16.20
N ASN A 169 2.49 5.94 -16.58
CA ASN A 169 2.99 5.44 -17.86
C ASN A 169 2.31 6.12 -19.06
N SER A 170 0.99 6.34 -19.00
CA SER A 170 0.28 7.11 -20.03
C SER A 170 0.78 8.56 -20.11
N LEU A 171 1.06 9.21 -18.97
CA LEU A 171 1.60 10.57 -18.94
C LEU A 171 3.01 10.61 -19.52
N ASN A 172 3.89 9.66 -19.17
CA ASN A 172 5.24 9.53 -19.71
C ASN A 172 5.24 9.50 -21.24
N VAL A 173 4.38 8.67 -21.84
CA VAL A 173 4.25 8.58 -23.30
C VAL A 173 3.86 9.92 -23.91
N ARG A 174 2.86 10.59 -23.33
CA ARG A 174 2.43 11.91 -23.83
C ARG A 174 3.47 13.01 -23.66
N VAL A 175 4.25 13.00 -22.56
CA VAL A 175 5.36 13.95 -22.39
C VAL A 175 6.36 13.77 -23.52
N ALA A 176 6.74 12.53 -23.82
CA ALA A 176 7.66 12.21 -24.91
C ALA A 176 7.10 12.62 -26.29
N ASP A 177 5.80 12.42 -26.53
CA ASP A 177 5.14 12.86 -27.77
C ASP A 177 5.19 14.40 -27.91
N VAL A 178 4.89 15.13 -26.84
CA VAL A 178 4.97 16.60 -26.82
C VAL A 178 6.40 17.09 -27.06
N GLU A 179 7.40 16.48 -26.42
CA GLU A 179 8.81 16.80 -26.62
C GLU A 179 9.24 16.55 -28.08
N THR A 180 8.82 15.44 -28.67
CA THR A 180 9.10 15.10 -30.07
C THR A 180 8.46 16.12 -31.02
N THR A 181 7.19 16.47 -30.78
CA THR A 181 6.46 17.44 -31.61
C THR A 181 7.09 18.84 -31.53
N GLN A 182 7.57 19.25 -30.34
CA GLN A 182 8.31 20.50 -30.19
C GLN A 182 9.67 20.49 -30.89
N GLN A 183 10.41 19.38 -30.85
CA GLN A 183 11.68 19.26 -31.58
C GLN A 183 11.49 19.33 -33.10
N GLU A 184 10.45 18.68 -33.63
CA GLU A 184 10.12 18.73 -35.06
C GLU A 184 9.72 20.14 -35.50
N ALA A 185 8.88 20.83 -34.73
CA ALA A 185 8.50 22.22 -34.99
C ALA A 185 9.69 23.19 -34.94
N SER A 186 10.62 22.97 -34.00
CA SER A 186 11.84 23.76 -33.86
C SER A 186 12.80 23.52 -35.04
N SER A 187 12.88 22.28 -35.51
CA SER A 187 13.71 21.88 -36.66
C SER A 187 13.15 22.39 -37.99
N ALA A 188 11.81 22.42 -38.14
CA ALA A 188 11.13 22.96 -39.30
C ALA A 188 11.22 24.50 -39.40
N SER A 189 11.49 25.19 -38.28
CA SER A 189 11.62 26.65 -38.21
C SER A 189 13.06 27.14 -38.40
N ALA A 190 14.03 26.24 -38.64
CA ALA A 190 15.40 26.63 -38.94
C ALA A 190 15.44 27.41 -40.29
N PRO A 191 15.91 28.67 -40.32
CA PRO A 191 15.95 29.43 -41.56
C PRO A 191 16.89 28.75 -42.54
N VAL A 192 16.39 28.44 -43.73
CA VAL A 192 17.23 28.09 -44.88
C VAL A 192 18.10 29.30 -45.17
N ALA A 193 19.35 29.26 -44.70
CA ALA A 193 20.35 30.24 -45.05
C ALA A 193 20.65 30.09 -46.55
N ALA A 194 20.12 31.01 -47.34
CA ALA A 194 20.47 31.24 -48.74
C ALA A 194 21.60 32.27 -48.84
#